data_AF-C5MFN6-F1
#
_entry.id   AF-C5MFN6-F1
#
_cell.length_a   1.000
_cell.length_b   1.000
_cell.length_c   1.000
_cell.angle_alpha   90.00
_cell.angle_beta   90.00
_cell.angle_gamma   90.00
#
_symmetry.space_group_name_H-M   'P 1'
#
loop_
_entity.id
_entity.type
_entity.pdbx_description
1 polymer ?
#
loop_
_entity_poly.entity_id
_entity_poly.type
_entity_poly.pdbx_seq_one_letter_code
_entity_poly.pdbx_strand_id
1 'polypeptide(L)'
;MNPLIEKSLFWYYLIHIPITIFIDSSCIIPQQYQLAITSKIVDFHVSTNHDILLSSPQTWFKIFVTFEVVFQLPLFFYFLYKYLSNRLDLSYYLWSIIYGFNAGFTTFVCLIWLILEYKTYDLSIGQVTNLCAIYSPYVIIPLIIIINSFKNIRSLKLKTD
;
A
#
# COMPACT_ATOMS: atom_id res chain seq x y z
N MET A 1 -9.95 -10.27 -19.40
CA MET A 1 -9.09 -9.11 -19.08
C MET A 1 -9.87 -7.84 -19.28
N ASN A 2 -9.89 -6.96 -18.28
CA ASN A 2 -10.51 -5.64 -18.37
C ASN A 2 -9.37 -4.61 -18.47
N PRO A 3 -9.12 -4.03 -19.66
CA PRO A 3 -7.97 -3.15 -19.89
C PRO A 3 -7.99 -1.90 -19.00
N LEU A 4 -9.19 -1.44 -18.63
CA LEU A 4 -9.36 -0.28 -17.76
C LEU A 4 -8.81 -0.58 -16.35
N ILE A 5 -9.15 -1.75 -15.80
CA ILE A 5 -8.68 -2.16 -14.46
C ILE A 5 -7.15 -2.29 -14.47
N GLU A 6 -6.59 -2.97 -15.47
CA GLU A 6 -5.15 -3.17 -15.56
C GLU A 6 -4.39 -1.85 -15.69
N LYS A 7 -4.92 -0.90 -16.47
CA LYS A 7 -4.35 0.46 -16.58
C LYS A 7 -4.44 1.23 -15.26
N SER A 8 -5.55 1.14 -14.53
CA SER A 8 -5.67 1.76 -13.20
C SER A 8 -4.67 1.17 -12.20
N LEU A 9 -4.48 -0.16 -12.24
CA LEU A 9 -3.52 -0.83 -11.37
C LEU A 9 -2.07 -0.46 -11.72
N PHE A 10 -1.75 -0.26 -12.99
CA PHE A 10 -0.44 0.26 -13.40
C PHE A 10 -0.13 1.61 -12.74
N TRP A 11 -1.06 2.57 -12.82
CA TRP A 11 -0.87 3.88 -12.19
C TRP A 11 -0.80 3.78 -10.67
N TYR A 12 -1.62 2.92 -10.06
CA TYR A 12 -1.56 2.63 -8.64
C TYR A 12 -0.15 2.18 -8.23
N TYR A 13 0.41 1.13 -8.85
CA TYR A 13 1.76 0.66 -8.53
C TYR A 13 2.83 1.71 -8.80
N LEU A 14 2.70 2.50 -9.88
CA LEU A 14 3.67 3.54 -10.23
C LEU A 14 3.74 4.65 -9.18
N ILE A 15 2.58 5.09 -8.67
CA ILE A 15 2.50 6.13 -7.64
C ILE A 15 2.98 5.59 -6.28
N HIS A 16 2.81 4.30 -6.01
CA HIS A 16 3.26 3.71 -4.74
C HIS A 16 4.79 3.65 -4.62
N ILE A 17 5.53 3.57 -5.72
CA ILE A 17 7.00 3.56 -5.68
C ILE A 17 7.58 4.79 -4.95
N PRO A 18 7.30 6.05 -5.37
CA PRO A 18 7.81 7.21 -4.66
C PRO A 18 7.20 7.36 -3.26
N ILE A 19 5.94 6.95 -3.04
CA ILE A 19 5.33 6.96 -1.71
C ILE A 19 6.13 6.06 -0.76
N THR A 20 6.38 4.81 -1.14
CA THR A 20 7.11 3.87 -0.29
C THR A 20 8.56 4.28 -0.08
N ILE A 21 9.21 4.85 -1.10
CA ILE A 21 10.59 5.33 -0.98
C ILE A 21 10.68 6.57 -0.08
N PHE A 22 9.80 7.55 -0.23
CA PHE A 22 9.97 8.85 0.45
C PHE A 22 9.12 9.02 1.71
N ILE A 23 8.01 8.32 1.84
CA ILE A 23 7.07 8.43 2.96
C ILE A 23 7.17 7.19 3.84
N ASP A 24 6.83 5.99 3.33
CA ASP A 24 6.73 4.80 4.18
C ASP A 24 8.09 4.45 4.81
N SER A 25 9.17 4.47 4.01
CA SER A 25 10.52 4.16 4.50
C SER A 25 10.99 5.07 5.64
N SER A 26 10.43 6.28 5.79
CA SER A 26 10.77 7.21 6.88
C SER A 26 10.47 6.62 8.26
N CYS A 27 9.54 5.68 8.37
CA CYS A 27 9.18 5.01 9.62
C CYS A 27 10.28 4.06 10.12
N ILE A 28 11.16 3.59 9.23
CA ILE A 28 12.20 2.60 9.52
C ILE A 28 13.62 3.15 9.34
N ILE A 29 13.79 4.21 8.56
CA ILE A 29 15.09 4.87 8.34
C ILE A 29 15.31 5.93 9.43
N PRO A 30 16.42 5.88 10.19
CA PRO A 30 16.76 6.92 11.16
C PRO A 30 16.84 8.31 10.53
N GLN A 31 16.37 9.34 11.24
CA GLN A 31 16.26 10.72 10.73
C GLN A 31 17.54 11.26 10.09
N GLN A 32 18.71 10.91 10.62
CA GLN A 32 20.02 11.32 10.09
C GLN A 32 20.32 10.81 8.66
N TYR A 33 19.64 9.77 8.21
CA TYR A 33 19.79 9.19 6.88
C TYR A 33 18.63 9.54 5.94
N GLN A 34 17.64 10.29 6.44
CA GLN A 34 16.51 10.73 5.62
C GLN A 34 16.91 11.93 4.77
N LEU A 35 16.38 11.99 3.55
CA LEU A 35 16.53 13.17 2.69
C LEU A 35 15.69 14.31 3.22
N ALA A 36 16.14 15.56 3.03
CA ALA A 36 15.39 16.74 3.46
C ALA A 36 13.98 16.83 2.86
N ILE A 37 13.77 16.26 1.67
CA ILE A 37 12.44 16.18 1.04
C ILE A 37 11.49 15.22 1.77
N THR A 38 12.01 14.11 2.30
CA THR A 38 11.24 13.14 3.08
C THR A 38 10.67 13.79 4.34
N SER A 39 11.50 14.47 5.12
CA SER A 39 11.03 15.14 6.34
C SER A 39 9.95 16.18 6.02
N LYS A 40 10.13 17.00 4.97
CA LYS A 40 9.11 17.99 4.57
C LYS A 40 7.77 17.36 4.19
N ILE A 41 7.78 16.27 3.43
CA ILE A 41 6.55 15.59 3.00
C ILE A 41 5.87 14.91 4.18
N VAL A 42 6.64 14.24 5.04
CA VAL A 42 6.12 13.58 6.25
C VAL A 42 5.55 14.61 7.23
N ASP A 43 6.26 15.70 7.49
CA ASP A 43 5.79 16.80 8.35
C ASP A 43 4.50 17.41 7.82
N PHE A 44 4.40 17.60 6.50
CA PHE A 44 3.17 18.06 5.86
C PHE A 44 2.01 17.06 6.05
N HIS A 45 2.26 15.76 5.86
CA HIS A 45 1.26 14.72 6.06
C HIS A 45 0.78 14.65 7.52
N VAL A 46 1.71 14.67 8.47
CA VAL A 46 1.45 14.61 9.92
C VAL A 46 0.68 15.85 10.36
N SER A 47 1.13 17.05 9.99
CA SER A 47 0.47 18.30 10.40
C SER A 47 -0.92 18.47 9.79
N THR A 48 -1.11 18.02 8.54
CA THR A 48 -2.40 18.14 7.85
C THR A 48 -3.42 17.12 8.36
N ASN A 49 -3.00 15.87 8.58
CA ASN A 49 -3.91 14.75 8.82
C ASN A 49 -3.89 14.21 10.26
N HIS A 50 -3.01 14.74 11.12
CA HIS A 50 -2.76 14.20 12.46
C HIS A 50 -2.39 12.72 12.40
N ASP A 51 -1.50 12.39 11.46
CA ASP A 51 -1.15 11.01 11.16
C ASP A 51 -0.27 10.40 12.26
N ILE A 52 -0.90 9.66 13.16
CA ILE A 52 -0.20 9.00 14.28
C ILE A 52 0.60 7.78 13.85
N LEU A 53 0.31 7.17 12.69
CA LEU A 53 1.11 6.07 12.16
C LEU A 53 2.49 6.57 11.73
N LEU A 54 2.56 7.76 11.14
CA LEU A 54 3.82 8.40 10.73
C LEU A 54 4.52 9.15 11.86
N SER A 55 3.77 9.87 12.72
CA SER A 55 4.37 10.69 13.77
C SER A 55 4.83 9.89 15.00
N SER A 56 4.16 8.77 15.31
CA SER A 56 4.48 7.89 16.43
C SER A 56 4.42 6.42 16.01
N PRO A 57 5.30 5.98 15.08
CA PRO A 57 5.23 4.64 14.49
C PRO A 57 5.52 3.57 15.53
N GLN A 58 4.55 2.68 15.73
CA GLN A 58 4.65 1.54 16.63
C GLN A 58 5.60 0.48 16.07
N THR A 59 6.22 -0.34 16.93
CA THR A 59 7.18 -1.37 16.49
C THR A 59 6.56 -2.36 15.50
N TRP A 60 5.32 -2.78 15.71
CA TRP A 60 4.62 -3.68 14.78
C TRP A 60 4.35 -3.00 13.42
N PHE A 61 4.07 -1.69 13.41
CA PHE A 61 3.87 -0.93 12.18
C PHE A 61 5.17 -0.80 11.40
N LYS A 62 6.29 -0.55 12.09
CA LYS A 62 7.62 -0.57 11.48
C LYS A 62 7.97 -1.91 10.83
N ILE A 63 7.49 -3.03 11.39
CA ILE A 63 7.64 -4.35 10.76
C ILE A 63 6.83 -4.40 9.46
N PHE A 64 5.58 -3.93 9.44
CA PHE A 64 4.78 -3.87 8.20
C PHE A 64 5.45 -3.01 7.13
N VAL A 65 5.91 -1.81 7.48
CA VAL A 65 6.67 -0.94 6.57
C VAL A 65 7.96 -1.61 6.08
N THR A 66 8.65 -2.38 6.94
CA THR A 66 9.82 -3.16 6.50
C THR A 66 9.43 -4.16 5.41
N PHE A 67 8.29 -4.85 5.55
CA PHE A 67 7.78 -5.73 4.51
C PHE A 67 7.38 -4.97 3.23
N GLU A 68 6.81 -3.77 3.36
CA GLU A 68 6.50 -2.91 2.22
C GLU A 68 7.77 -2.57 1.44
N VAL A 69 8.81 -2.08 2.12
CA VAL A 69 10.07 -1.68 1.48
C VAL A 69 10.83 -2.89 0.90
N VAL A 70 10.86 -4.03 1.62
CA VAL A 70 11.68 -5.19 1.20
C VAL A 70 10.97 -6.06 0.16
N PHE A 71 9.64 -6.20 0.23
CA PHE A 71 8.89 -7.12 -0.65
C PHE A 71 7.92 -6.41 -1.58
N GLN A 72 7.12 -5.46 -1.10
CA GLN A 72 6.12 -4.81 -1.95
C GLN A 72 6.77 -3.86 -2.97
N LEU A 73 7.79 -3.10 -2.57
CA LEU A 73 8.48 -2.16 -3.46
C LEU A 73 9.13 -2.86 -4.67
N PRO A 74 9.91 -3.95 -4.53
CA PRO A 74 10.35 -4.72 -5.69
C PRO A 74 9.21 -5.28 -6.54
N LEU A 75 8.10 -5.70 -5.91
CA LEU A 75 6.92 -6.17 -6.63
C LEU A 75 6.25 -5.07 -7.46
N PHE A 76 6.25 -3.81 -7.00
CA PHE A 76 5.75 -2.70 -7.81
C PHE A 76 6.52 -2.58 -9.13
N PHE A 77 7.86 -2.59 -9.09
CA PHE A 77 8.68 -2.58 -10.30
C PHE A 77 8.40 -3.79 -11.19
N TYR A 78 8.26 -4.98 -10.60
CA TYR A 78 7.90 -6.20 -11.32
C TYR A 78 6.54 -6.07 -12.04
N PHE A 79 5.51 -5.55 -11.37
CA PHE A 79 4.18 -5.36 -11.94
C PHE A 79 4.19 -4.34 -13.09
N LEU A 80 4.90 -3.22 -12.93
CA LEU A 80 5.06 -2.24 -14.01
C LEU A 80 5.76 -2.86 -15.22
N TYR A 81 6.85 -3.61 -14.99
CA TYR A 81 7.58 -4.29 -16.05
C TYR A 81 6.70 -5.29 -16.80
N LYS A 82 5.94 -6.13 -16.08
CA LYS A 82 5.02 -7.11 -16.67
C LYS A 82 3.93 -6.44 -17.51
N TYR A 83 3.38 -5.32 -17.02
CA TYR A 83 2.40 -4.54 -17.76
C TYR A 83 2.99 -3.91 -19.04
N LEU A 84 4.11 -3.19 -18.92
CA LEU A 84 4.78 -2.54 -20.07
C LEU A 84 5.26 -3.55 -21.12
N SER A 85 5.62 -4.76 -20.70
CA SER A 85 6.00 -5.85 -21.60
C SER A 85 4.81 -6.56 -22.24
N ASN A 86 3.56 -6.18 -21.93
CA ASN A 86 2.33 -6.89 -22.31
C ASN A 86 2.36 -8.39 -21.94
N ARG A 87 2.95 -8.74 -20.79
CA ARG A 87 3.12 -10.12 -20.31
C ARG A 87 2.37 -10.36 -19.00
N LEU A 88 1.05 -10.20 -19.02
CA LEU A 88 0.19 -10.49 -17.86
C LEU A 88 -0.13 -11.99 -17.78
N ASP A 89 0.88 -12.76 -17.38
CA ASP A 89 0.83 -14.22 -17.26
C ASP A 89 0.33 -14.71 -15.89
N LEU A 90 0.27 -16.03 -15.70
CA LEU A 90 -0.12 -16.64 -14.43
C LEU A 90 0.71 -16.13 -13.24
N SER A 91 2.02 -15.91 -13.43
CA SER A 91 2.89 -15.43 -12.36
C SER A 91 2.51 -14.02 -11.92
N TYR A 92 2.22 -13.12 -12.86
CA TYR A 92 1.74 -11.77 -12.55
C TYR A 92 0.51 -11.81 -11.63
N TYR A 93 -0.49 -12.63 -11.94
CA TYR A 93 -1.71 -12.71 -11.14
C TYR A 93 -1.51 -13.41 -9.79
N LEU A 94 -0.65 -14.42 -9.70
CA LEU A 94 -0.32 -15.05 -8.41
C LEU A 94 0.37 -14.07 -7.46
N TRP A 95 1.38 -13.34 -7.97
CA TRP A 95 2.05 -12.30 -7.18
C TRP A 95 1.12 -11.15 -6.83
N SER A 96 0.20 -10.79 -7.72
CA SER A 96 -0.84 -9.78 -7.45
C SER A 96 -1.76 -10.19 -6.28
N ILE A 97 -2.11 -11.47 -6.16
CA ILE A 97 -2.91 -11.98 -5.02
C ILE A 97 -2.12 -11.90 -3.72
N ILE A 98 -0.86 -12.35 -3.72
CA ILE A 98 0.00 -12.31 -2.52
C ILE A 98 0.18 -10.86 -2.05
N TYR A 99 0.53 -9.97 -2.98
CA TYR A 99 0.64 -8.54 -2.72
C TYR A 99 -0.68 -7.96 -2.18
N GLY A 100 -1.80 -8.20 -2.88
CA GLY A 100 -3.09 -7.63 -2.52
C GLY A 100 -3.57 -8.09 -1.15
N PHE A 101 -3.30 -9.34 -0.77
CA PHE A 101 -3.58 -9.82 0.58
C PHE A 101 -2.69 -9.12 1.61
N ASN A 102 -1.38 -9.06 1.39
CA ASN A 102 -0.45 -8.48 2.35
C ASN A 102 -0.71 -6.98 2.59
N ALA A 103 -0.83 -6.17 1.52
CA ALA A 103 -1.10 -4.74 1.62
C ALA A 103 -2.47 -4.45 2.24
N GLY A 104 -3.51 -5.18 1.81
CA GLY A 104 -4.86 -5.01 2.36
C GLY A 104 -4.94 -5.41 3.84
N PHE A 105 -4.30 -6.52 4.22
CA PHE A 105 -4.33 -7.02 5.60
C PHE A 105 -3.57 -6.11 6.58
N THR A 106 -2.35 -5.70 6.23
CA THR A 106 -1.54 -4.80 7.07
C THR A 106 -2.23 -3.45 7.27
N THR A 107 -2.77 -2.85 6.19
CA THR A 107 -3.57 -1.63 6.28
C THR A 107 -4.83 -1.82 7.13
N PHE A 108 -5.53 -2.95 6.96
CA PHE A 108 -6.71 -3.25 7.77
C PHE A 108 -6.38 -3.31 9.26
N VAL A 109 -5.25 -3.94 9.63
CA VAL A 109 -4.76 -3.95 11.02
C VAL A 109 -4.49 -2.52 11.51
N CYS A 110 -3.85 -1.67 10.70
CA CYS A 110 -3.63 -0.26 11.04
C CYS A 110 -4.95 0.49 11.29
N LEU A 111 -5.97 0.30 10.44
CA LEU A 111 -7.28 0.94 10.59
C LEU A 111 -7.98 0.52 11.89
N ILE A 112 -7.97 -0.78 12.20
CA ILE A 112 -8.56 -1.27 13.45
C ILE A 112 -7.81 -0.70 14.65
N TRP A 113 -6.47 -0.70 14.62
CA TRP A 113 -5.67 -0.11 15.67
C TRP A 113 -5.96 1.38 15.87
N LEU A 114 -6.07 2.16 14.79
CA LEU A 114 -6.44 3.57 14.84
C LEU A 114 -7.80 3.76 15.54
N ILE A 115 -8.82 2.99 15.17
CA ILE A 115 -10.17 3.10 15.74
C ILE A 115 -10.18 2.75 17.24
N LEU A 116 -9.34 1.82 17.67
CA LEU A 116 -9.26 1.40 19.07
C LEU A 116 -8.44 2.37 19.93
N GLU A 117 -7.34 2.90 19.41
CA GLU A 117 -6.34 3.63 20.19
C GLU A 117 -6.38 5.15 20.01
N TYR A 118 -7.21 5.71 19.12
CA TYR A 118 -7.16 7.16 18.82
C TYR A 118 -7.28 8.07 20.05
N LYS A 119 -8.03 7.64 21.08
CA LYS A 119 -8.18 8.40 22.33
C LYS A 119 -6.89 8.50 23.14
N THR A 120 -6.03 7.49 23.07
CA THR A 120 -4.72 7.46 23.73
C THR A 120 -3.76 8.51 23.15
N TYR A 121 -4.05 9.00 21.94
CA TYR A 121 -3.28 10.01 21.22
C TYR A 121 -4.02 11.36 21.11
N ASP A 122 -5.03 11.60 21.96
CA ASP A 122 -5.81 12.84 22.00
C ASP A 122 -6.45 13.25 20.66
N LEU A 123 -6.71 12.27 19.78
CA LEU A 123 -7.39 12.52 18.51
C LEU A 123 -8.90 12.69 18.74
N SER A 124 -9.49 13.66 18.04
CA SER A 124 -10.93 13.79 17.90
C SER A 124 -11.51 12.72 16.97
N ILE A 125 -12.82 12.47 17.11
CA ILE A 125 -13.57 11.58 16.20
C ILE A 125 -13.41 12.03 14.74
N GLY A 126 -13.39 13.34 14.49
CA GLY A 126 -13.20 13.90 13.15
C GLY A 126 -11.83 13.57 12.56
N GLN A 127 -10.76 13.71 13.35
CA GLN A 127 -9.40 13.41 12.91
C GLN A 127 -9.21 11.92 12.62
N VAL A 128 -9.66 11.01 13.50
CA VAL A 128 -9.54 9.57 13.23
C VAL A 128 -10.40 9.14 12.05
N THR A 129 -11.59 9.73 11.86
CA THR A 129 -12.44 9.45 10.69
C THR A 129 -11.75 9.88 9.40
N ASN A 130 -11.14 11.06 9.38
CA ASN A 130 -10.36 11.54 8.24
C ASN A 130 -9.18 10.61 7.94
N LEU A 131 -8.45 10.19 8.97
CA LEU A 131 -7.31 9.29 8.83
C LEU A 131 -7.75 7.92 8.27
N CYS A 132 -8.83 7.35 8.82
CA CYS A 132 -9.43 6.14 8.29
C CYS A 132 -9.85 6.28 6.82
N ALA A 133 -10.41 7.43 6.43
CA ALA A 133 -10.79 7.70 5.04
C ALA A 133 -9.57 7.75 4.11
N ILE A 134 -8.45 8.32 4.55
CA ILE A 134 -7.19 8.37 3.80
C ILE A 134 -6.61 6.96 3.58
N TYR A 135 -6.68 6.10 4.60
CA TYR A 135 -6.10 4.75 4.54
C TYR A 135 -7.03 3.69 3.93
N SER A 136 -8.36 3.91 3.92
CA SER A 136 -9.34 2.96 3.37
C SER A 136 -9.10 2.53 1.90
N PRO A 137 -8.67 3.41 0.98
CA PRO A 137 -8.29 3.00 -0.38
C PRO A 137 -7.23 1.89 -0.43
N TYR A 138 -6.30 1.86 0.54
CA TYR A 138 -5.24 0.85 0.64
C TYR A 138 -5.74 -0.49 1.20
N VAL A 139 -7.03 -0.61 1.53
CA VAL A 139 -7.71 -1.90 1.73
C VAL A 139 -8.55 -2.25 0.49
N ILE A 140 -9.29 -1.27 -0.03
CA ILE A 140 -10.24 -1.48 -1.13
C ILE A 140 -9.53 -1.86 -2.43
N ILE A 141 -8.46 -1.14 -2.80
CA ILE A 141 -7.75 -1.40 -4.05
C ILE A 141 -7.05 -2.78 -4.00
N PRO A 142 -6.36 -3.17 -2.92
CA PRO A 142 -5.84 -4.53 -2.80
C PRO A 142 -6.90 -5.65 -2.89
N LEU A 143 -8.11 -5.43 -2.37
CA LEU A 143 -9.23 -6.37 -2.58
C LEU A 143 -9.65 -6.45 -4.05
N ILE A 144 -9.70 -5.32 -4.76
CA ILE A 144 -9.96 -5.29 -6.21
C ILE A 144 -8.86 -6.07 -6.96
N ILE A 145 -7.59 -5.90 -6.58
CA ILE A 145 -6.46 -6.64 -7.17
C ILE A 145 -6.65 -8.15 -7.00
N ILE A 146 -7.00 -8.61 -5.79
CA ILE A 146 -7.25 -10.03 -5.51
C ILE A 146 -8.38 -10.56 -6.39
N ILE A 147 -9.53 -9.89 -6.41
CA ILE A 147 -10.71 -10.32 -7.18
C ILE A 147 -10.40 -10.36 -8.68
N ASN A 148 -9.75 -9.31 -9.20
CA ASN A 148 -9.36 -9.25 -10.61
C ASN A 148 -8.38 -10.39 -10.96
N SER A 149 -7.41 -10.67 -10.09
CA SER A 149 -6.41 -11.71 -10.33
C SER A 149 -7.03 -13.10 -10.37
N PHE A 150 -7.92 -13.43 -9.43
CA PHE A 150 -8.65 -14.71 -9.47
C PHE A 150 -9.50 -14.88 -10.74
N LYS A 151 -10.20 -13.83 -11.18
CA LYS A 151 -10.99 -13.86 -12.42
C LYS A 151 -10.12 -14.15 -13.64
N ASN A 152 -8.96 -13.49 -13.75
CA ASN A 152 -8.08 -13.68 -14.90
C ASN A 152 -7.36 -15.04 -14.87
N ILE A 153 -6.96 -15.56 -13.70
CA ILE A 153 -6.40 -16.92 -13.59
C ILE A 153 -7.41 -17.97 -14.09
N ARG A 154 -8.68 -17.86 -13.69
CA ARG A 154 -9.74 -18.77 -14.17
C ARG A 154 -9.90 -18.70 -15.69
N SER A 155 -9.89 -17.48 -16.24
CA SER A 155 -9.97 -17.28 -17.69
C SER A 155 -8.75 -17.81 -18.45
N LEU A 156 -7.56 -17.82 -17.86
CA LEU A 156 -6.35 -18.38 -18.49
C LEU A 156 -6.43 -19.91 -18.55
N LYS A 157 -6.87 -20.57 -17.49
CA LYS A 157 -7.04 -22.04 -17.46
C LYS A 157 -8.04 -22.53 -18.52
N LEU A 158 -9.15 -21.83 -18.69
CA LEU A 158 -10.16 -22.18 -19.70
C LEU A 158 -9.66 -22.06 -21.16
N LYS A 159 -8.51 -21.43 -21.42
CA LYS A 159 -7.93 -21.33 -22.76
C LYS A 159 -6.89 -22.43 -23.04
N THR A 160 -6.43 -23.12 -22.00
CA THR A 160 -5.42 -24.18 -22.11
C THR A 160 -6.03 -25.58 -22.13
N ASP A 161 -7.32 -25.68 -21.82
CA ASP A 161 -8.15 -26.88 -21.94
C ASP A 161 -8.91 -26.86 -23.29
#